data_AF-A0A950JBJ6-F1
#
_entry.id   AF-A0A950JBJ6-F1
#
_cell.length_a   1.000
_cell.length_b   1.000
_cell.length_c   1.000
_cell.angle_alpha   90.00
_cell.angle_beta   90.00
_cell.angle_gamma   90.00
#
_symmetry.space_group_name_H-M   'P 1'
#
loop_
_entity.id
_entity.type
_entity.pdbx_description
1 polymer ?
#
loop_
_entity_poly.entity_id
_entity_poly.type
_entity_poly.pdbx_seq_one_letter_code
_entity_poly.pdbx_strand_id
1 'polypeptide(L)'
;MNDMHIRSLVPPTDVSRRGFVVTSLASGFALAVQPVCAQTVIHTDSNGLLANEVKIPVAGGDIPGYAAMPASGGPFPTVLVIQEIFGVHEHIKDICRRLAKLGYFAAAPALYAREGDVSGMSDVQEIISKVVSKVPDAQVASDLDATVAWAKGTGKADTAKLGVTGFCWGGREVWLYAAHNPDVKAAVAWYGPIKRPATDLQPKNPIDIAGQLKTPVLGLYGAADAGIPVNTVEEMQAALKAAHNPSEIIVYPDTPHGFNADYRPSYRPDQAKDGWSKMQAWFKQHGVA
;
A
#
# COMPACT_ATOMS: atom_id res chain seq x y z
N MET A 1 4.31 63.98 -1.58
CA MET A 1 4.49 62.98 -0.50
C MET A 1 4.80 61.65 -1.18
N ASN A 2 5.84 60.99 -0.68
CA ASN A 2 6.72 60.00 -1.32
C ASN A 2 6.08 58.78 -2.02
N ASP A 3 6.53 58.56 -3.25
CA ASP A 3 7.45 57.50 -3.70
C ASP A 3 7.29 56.01 -3.33
N MET A 4 7.47 55.23 -4.41
CA MET A 4 8.17 53.94 -4.54
C MET A 4 7.49 52.61 -4.17
N HIS A 5 7.09 51.92 -5.24
CA HIS A 5 7.71 50.68 -5.74
C HIS A 5 8.06 49.55 -4.73
N ILE A 6 7.55 48.35 -5.05
CA ILE A 6 8.26 47.07 -5.27
C ILE A 6 7.50 45.87 -4.68
N ARG A 7 7.07 44.99 -5.61
CA ARG A 7 6.90 43.53 -5.50
C ARG A 7 6.07 42.97 -4.34
N SER A 8 4.94 42.36 -4.71
CA SER A 8 4.64 41.01 -4.22
C SER A 8 4.07 40.18 -5.37
N LEU A 9 4.97 39.59 -6.17
CA LEU A 9 4.68 38.55 -7.16
C LEU A 9 5.21 37.22 -6.62
N VAL A 10 4.70 36.80 -5.46
CA VAL A 10 4.89 35.45 -4.93
C VAL A 10 3.54 35.02 -4.34
N PRO A 11 2.97 33.85 -4.73
CA PRO A 11 1.83 33.31 -4.00
C PRO A 11 2.27 32.99 -2.57
N PRO A 12 1.36 33.01 -1.56
CA PRO A 12 1.71 32.54 -0.23
C PRO A 12 2.08 31.06 -0.34
N THR A 13 3.37 30.77 -0.37
CA THR A 13 3.90 29.43 -0.14
C THR A 13 3.94 29.23 1.36
N ASP A 14 2.76 29.11 1.96
CA ASP A 14 2.66 28.53 3.29
C ASP A 14 2.64 27.00 3.13
N VAL A 15 3.73 26.47 2.57
CA VAL A 15 4.07 25.07 2.74
C VAL A 15 4.56 25.01 4.17
N SER A 16 3.62 24.79 5.10
CA SER A 16 3.97 24.70 6.52
C SER A 16 5.11 23.71 6.65
N ARG A 17 6.19 24.13 7.32
CA ARG A 17 7.35 23.31 7.71
C ARG A 17 6.94 22.21 8.70
N ARG A 18 6.00 21.35 8.33
CA ARG A 18 5.83 20.07 9.03
C ARG A 18 6.95 19.18 8.53
N GLY A 19 8.06 19.19 9.27
CA GLY A 19 9.12 18.20 9.07
C GLY A 19 8.54 16.79 9.22
N PHE A 20 9.12 15.83 8.50
CA PHE A 20 8.74 14.42 8.63
C PHE A 20 8.94 13.96 10.07
N VAL A 21 7.90 13.37 10.65
CA VAL A 21 7.91 12.82 12.01
C VAL A 21 8.66 11.50 12.03
N VAL A 22 8.50 10.69 10.98
CA VAL A 22 9.17 9.39 10.84
C VAL A 22 10.42 9.53 9.98
N THR A 23 11.58 9.18 10.54
CA THR A 23 12.88 9.23 9.85
C THR A 23 13.52 7.86 9.65
N SER A 24 12.97 6.81 10.27
CA SER A 24 13.36 5.42 10.07
C SER A 24 12.19 4.46 10.26
N LEU A 25 12.30 3.22 9.78
CA LEU A 25 11.24 2.23 9.88
C LEU A 25 11.31 1.43 11.19
N ALA A 26 10.16 0.86 11.58
CA ALA A 26 10.08 -0.05 12.72
C ALA A 26 11.11 -1.19 12.63
N SER A 27 11.92 -1.39 13.66
CA SER A 27 12.95 -2.45 13.68
C SER A 27 12.37 -3.87 13.83
N GLY A 28 11.05 -4.01 13.99
CA GLY A 28 10.34 -5.27 14.13
C GLY A 28 8.83 -5.12 13.93
N PHE A 29 8.03 -5.93 14.62
CA PHE A 29 6.58 -5.77 14.64
C PHE A 29 6.16 -4.51 15.42
N ALA A 30 5.15 -3.78 14.94
CA ALA A 30 4.58 -2.64 15.66
C ALA A 30 3.93 -3.07 16.98
N LEU A 31 3.92 -2.21 18.00
CA LEU A 31 3.45 -2.57 19.34
C LEU A 31 1.96 -2.97 19.36
N ALA A 32 1.11 -2.31 18.57
CA ALA A 32 -0.33 -2.59 18.50
C ALA A 32 -0.69 -3.97 17.94
N VAL A 33 0.30 -4.76 17.47
CA VAL A 33 0.04 -6.08 16.91
C VAL A 33 0.28 -7.24 17.87
N GLN A 34 0.67 -6.93 19.11
CA GLN A 34 0.91 -7.93 20.14
C GLN A 34 -0.41 -8.57 20.64
N PRO A 35 -0.40 -9.85 21.03
CA PRO A 35 0.74 -10.78 20.95
C PRO A 35 0.98 -11.28 19.52
N VAL A 36 2.25 -11.41 19.14
CA VAL A 36 2.65 -12.03 17.86
C VAL A 36 2.58 -13.56 17.97
N CYS A 37 1.88 -14.20 17.03
CA CYS A 37 1.77 -15.66 16.93
C CYS A 37 3.04 -16.27 16.32
N ALA A 38 4.10 -16.38 17.12
CA ALA A 38 5.42 -16.83 16.66
C ALA A 38 5.41 -18.18 15.91
N GLN A 39 4.45 -19.07 16.18
CA GLN A 39 4.34 -20.39 15.54
C GLN A 39 3.95 -20.31 14.05
N THR A 40 3.29 -19.23 13.65
CA THR A 40 2.77 -19.06 12.28
C THR A 40 3.52 -18.01 11.48
N VAL A 41 4.38 -17.20 12.14
CA VAL A 41 5.16 -16.15 11.47
C VAL A 41 6.02 -16.76 10.38
N ILE A 42 5.92 -16.19 9.18
CA ILE A 42 6.80 -16.53 8.07
C ILE A 42 8.00 -15.59 8.11
N HIS A 43 9.20 -16.16 8.08
CA HIS A 43 10.45 -15.42 8.00
C HIS A 43 11.16 -15.71 6.68
N THR A 44 11.15 -14.73 5.79
CA THR A 44 11.90 -14.77 4.53
C THR A 44 13.25 -14.13 4.74
N ASP A 45 14.34 -14.90 4.58
CA ASP A 45 15.70 -14.37 4.70
C ASP A 45 16.08 -13.43 3.55
N SER A 46 17.14 -12.65 3.75
CA SER A 46 17.70 -11.75 2.74
C SER A 46 18.79 -12.40 1.86
N ASN A 47 19.05 -13.70 1.97
CA ASN A 47 20.11 -14.35 1.18
C ASN A 47 19.79 -14.23 -0.31
N GLY A 48 20.76 -13.74 -1.09
CA GLY A 48 20.57 -13.49 -2.52
C GLY A 48 19.69 -12.28 -2.85
N LEU A 49 19.35 -11.44 -1.86
CA LEU A 49 18.60 -10.20 -2.03
C LEU A 49 19.45 -8.98 -1.65
N LEU A 50 19.17 -7.83 -2.29
CA LEU A 50 19.43 -6.51 -1.72
C LEU A 50 18.13 -6.08 -1.03
N ALA A 51 18.13 -6.02 0.30
CA ALA A 51 16.94 -5.72 1.09
C ALA A 51 17.29 -4.78 2.25
N ASN A 52 16.83 -3.53 2.18
CA ASN A 52 17.24 -2.49 3.12
C ASN A 52 16.20 -1.38 3.25
N GLU A 53 16.34 -0.59 4.31
CA GLU A 53 15.68 0.69 4.43
C GLU A 53 16.26 1.67 3.40
N VAL A 54 15.40 2.50 2.82
CA VAL A 54 15.71 3.48 1.78
C VAL A 54 15.10 4.83 2.12
N LYS A 55 15.63 5.89 1.51
CA LYS A 55 15.02 7.22 1.52
C LYS A 55 14.41 7.49 0.17
N ILE A 56 13.11 7.80 0.15
CA ILE A 56 12.34 8.06 -1.05
C ILE A 56 12.08 9.57 -1.11
N PRO A 57 12.63 10.27 -2.12
CA PRO A 57 12.34 11.68 -2.32
C PRO A 57 10.87 11.86 -2.68
N VAL A 58 10.17 12.72 -1.95
CA VAL A 58 8.76 13.06 -2.13
C VAL A 58 8.59 14.59 -2.06
N ALA A 59 7.37 15.07 -2.32
CA ALA A 59 7.06 16.48 -2.08
C ALA A 59 7.31 16.83 -0.59
N GLY A 60 8.17 17.81 -0.35
CA GLY A 60 8.52 18.31 0.98
C GLY A 60 9.77 17.70 1.62
N GLY A 61 10.43 16.71 1.01
CA GLY A 61 11.68 16.11 1.49
C GLY A 61 11.72 14.59 1.25
N ASP A 62 12.26 13.82 2.18
CA ASP A 62 12.38 12.36 2.05
C ASP A 62 11.50 11.63 3.07
N ILE A 63 10.82 10.57 2.64
CA ILE A 63 10.21 9.59 3.56
C ILE A 63 11.07 8.32 3.62
N PRO A 64 11.11 7.62 4.77
CA PRO A 64 11.70 6.30 4.82
C PRO A 64 10.81 5.30 4.05
N GLY A 65 11.43 4.23 3.57
CA GLY A 65 10.76 3.10 2.94
C GLY A 65 11.60 1.85 3.06
N TYR A 66 11.03 0.70 2.71
CA TYR A 66 11.76 -0.56 2.62
C TYR A 66 11.74 -1.06 1.19
N ALA A 67 12.90 -1.41 0.65
CA ALA A 67 13.00 -2.00 -0.67
C ALA A 67 13.72 -3.34 -0.60
N ALA A 68 13.25 -4.31 -1.40
CA ALA A 68 13.88 -5.60 -1.58
C ALA A 68 13.87 -5.99 -3.06
N MET A 69 14.98 -6.55 -3.55
CA MET A 69 15.14 -7.03 -4.92
C MET A 69 16.19 -8.15 -4.98
N PRO A 70 16.25 -8.98 -6.03
CA PRO A 70 17.36 -9.91 -6.24
C PRO A 70 18.71 -9.19 -6.26
N ALA A 71 19.74 -9.80 -5.68
CA ALA A 71 21.06 -9.17 -5.54
C ALA A 71 21.84 -9.00 -6.87
N SER A 72 21.43 -9.73 -7.91
CA SER A 72 22.08 -9.68 -9.23
C SER A 72 21.02 -9.70 -10.34
N GLY A 73 21.34 -9.06 -11.47
CA GLY A 73 20.41 -8.88 -12.59
C GLY A 73 19.72 -7.50 -12.58
N GLY A 74 18.56 -7.47 -13.25
CA GLY A 74 17.72 -6.29 -13.43
C GLY A 74 17.78 -5.71 -14.86
N PRO A 75 16.94 -4.70 -15.17
CA PRO A 75 15.91 -4.15 -14.30
C PRO A 75 14.78 -5.15 -14.02
N PHE A 76 14.29 -5.20 -12.79
CA PHE A 76 13.27 -6.16 -12.34
C PHE A 76 11.89 -5.55 -12.44
N PRO A 77 10.84 -6.33 -12.73
CA PRO A 77 9.48 -5.81 -12.66
C PRO A 77 9.16 -5.28 -11.27
N THR A 78 8.41 -4.18 -11.21
CA THR A 78 8.30 -3.35 -10.00
C THR A 78 6.97 -3.59 -9.32
N VAL A 79 6.97 -3.85 -8.01
CA VAL A 79 5.75 -3.96 -7.20
C VAL A 79 5.80 -3.00 -6.02
N LEU A 80 4.86 -2.06 -5.96
CA LEU A 80 4.63 -1.28 -4.74
C LEU A 80 3.86 -2.11 -3.72
N VAL A 81 4.25 -2.03 -2.45
CA VAL A 81 3.62 -2.73 -1.33
C VAL A 81 3.08 -1.70 -0.34
N ILE A 82 1.75 -1.60 -0.25
CA ILE A 82 1.07 -0.61 0.60
C ILE A 82 0.76 -1.23 1.97
N GLN A 83 1.25 -0.57 3.02
CA GLN A 83 1.14 -0.98 4.42
C GLN A 83 -0.30 -1.08 4.95
N GLU A 84 -0.45 -1.80 6.06
CA GLU A 84 -1.63 -1.72 6.92
C GLU A 84 -1.58 -0.44 7.78
N ILE A 85 -2.48 -0.32 8.76
CA ILE A 85 -2.49 0.79 9.73
C ILE A 85 -1.26 0.80 10.67
N PHE A 86 -0.45 -0.27 10.65
CA PHE A 86 0.68 -0.49 11.56
C PHE A 86 2.02 0.00 11.02
N GLY A 87 2.05 0.71 9.89
CA GLY A 87 3.29 1.18 9.31
C GLY A 87 3.99 0.12 8.46
N VAL A 88 5.19 0.45 7.98
CA VAL A 88 6.11 -0.52 7.36
C VAL A 88 6.85 -1.30 8.46
N HIS A 89 6.10 -2.12 9.18
CA HIS A 89 6.62 -3.04 10.20
C HIS A 89 7.04 -4.38 9.59
N GLU A 90 7.55 -5.30 10.42
CA GLU A 90 8.21 -6.53 9.95
C GLU A 90 7.41 -7.35 8.93
N HIS A 91 6.08 -7.45 9.07
CA HIS A 91 5.27 -8.17 8.07
C HIS A 91 5.36 -7.56 6.67
N ILE A 92 5.25 -6.23 6.56
CA ILE A 92 5.33 -5.53 5.27
C ILE A 92 6.74 -5.67 4.67
N LYS A 93 7.78 -5.61 5.52
CA LYS A 93 9.16 -5.88 5.09
C LYS A 93 9.32 -7.31 4.57
N ASP A 94 8.72 -8.29 5.23
CA ASP A 94 8.72 -9.68 4.79
C ASP A 94 8.00 -9.86 3.45
N ILE A 95 6.85 -9.21 3.24
CA ILE A 95 6.16 -9.21 1.95
C ILE A 95 7.05 -8.69 0.83
N CYS A 96 7.80 -7.60 1.06
CA CYS A 96 8.78 -7.11 0.08
C CYS A 96 9.85 -8.17 -0.21
N ARG A 97 10.40 -8.84 0.81
CA ARG A 97 11.39 -9.91 0.62
C ARG A 97 10.80 -11.12 -0.13
N ARG A 98 9.56 -11.51 0.16
CA ARG A 98 8.84 -12.59 -0.55
C ARG A 98 8.68 -12.27 -2.04
N LEU A 99 8.29 -11.04 -2.38
CA LEU A 99 8.25 -10.58 -3.77
C LEU A 99 9.65 -10.55 -4.41
N ALA A 100 10.66 -10.10 -3.68
CA ALA A 100 12.04 -10.09 -4.18
C ALA A 100 12.56 -11.50 -4.47
N LYS A 101 12.22 -12.51 -3.66
CA LYS A 101 12.52 -13.93 -3.95
C LYS A 101 11.83 -14.45 -5.22
N LEU A 102 10.74 -13.82 -5.64
CA LEU A 102 10.03 -14.11 -6.89
C LEU A 102 10.59 -13.33 -8.10
N GLY A 103 11.61 -12.48 -7.89
CA GLY A 103 12.26 -11.73 -8.98
C GLY A 103 11.77 -10.29 -9.16
N TYR A 104 10.99 -9.75 -8.23
CA TYR A 104 10.49 -8.37 -8.31
C TYR A 104 11.43 -7.36 -7.62
N PHE A 105 11.41 -6.11 -8.07
CA PHE A 105 11.77 -4.96 -7.25
C PHE A 105 10.55 -4.57 -6.42
N ALA A 106 10.57 -4.87 -5.13
CA ALA A 106 9.47 -4.55 -4.21
C ALA A 106 9.80 -3.34 -3.34
N ALA A 107 8.90 -2.37 -3.24
CA ALA A 107 9.10 -1.16 -2.44
C ALA A 107 7.86 -0.80 -1.60
N ALA A 108 8.07 -0.54 -0.32
CA ALA A 108 7.05 -0.12 0.64
C ALA A 108 7.41 1.26 1.24
N PRO A 109 6.80 2.36 0.79
CA PRO A 109 6.99 3.68 1.38
C PRO A 109 6.27 3.81 2.74
N ALA A 110 6.85 4.56 3.69
CA ALA A 110 6.19 4.90 4.95
C ALA A 110 5.20 6.06 4.75
N LEU A 111 3.97 5.71 4.37
CA LEU A 111 2.95 6.68 3.95
C LEU A 111 2.40 7.55 5.09
N TYR A 112 2.73 7.23 6.35
CA TYR A 112 2.34 7.99 7.54
C TYR A 112 3.46 8.91 8.04
N ALA A 113 4.57 9.04 7.30
CA ALA A 113 5.77 9.71 7.79
C ALA A 113 5.57 11.19 8.15
N ARG A 114 4.53 11.84 7.61
CA ARG A 114 4.18 13.23 7.94
C ARG A 114 3.23 13.34 9.13
N GLU A 115 2.40 12.32 9.35
CA GLU A 115 1.32 12.33 10.34
C GLU A 115 1.73 11.72 11.69
N GLY A 116 2.57 10.68 11.69
CA GLY A 116 3.06 10.10 12.94
C GLY A 116 3.71 8.72 12.80
N ASP A 117 4.56 8.39 13.78
CA ASP A 117 5.11 7.04 13.93
C ASP A 117 4.13 6.12 14.66
N VAL A 118 3.53 5.20 13.92
CA VAL A 118 2.58 4.20 14.46
C VAL A 118 3.26 2.99 15.08
N SER A 119 4.57 2.81 14.89
CA SER A 119 5.27 1.58 15.30
C SER A 119 5.35 1.42 16.82
N GLY A 120 5.44 2.54 17.55
CA GLY A 120 5.45 2.61 19.01
C GLY A 120 4.06 2.78 19.64
N MET A 121 2.99 2.82 18.86
CA MET A 121 1.63 2.94 19.39
C MET A 121 1.06 1.55 19.68
N SER A 122 0.48 1.34 20.86
CA SER A 122 -0.13 0.07 21.25
C SER A 122 -1.64 0.02 21.04
N ASP A 123 -2.30 1.18 20.95
CA ASP A 123 -3.76 1.27 20.82
C ASP A 123 -4.18 1.52 19.35
N VAL A 124 -5.02 0.62 18.84
CA VAL A 124 -5.50 0.67 17.44
C VAL A 124 -6.39 1.89 17.19
N GLN A 125 -7.22 2.30 18.15
CA GLN A 125 -8.10 3.46 17.98
C GLN A 125 -7.27 4.76 17.97
N GLU A 126 -6.21 4.81 18.76
CA GLU A 126 -5.27 5.92 18.76
C GLU A 126 -4.53 6.03 17.42
N ILE A 127 -4.02 4.92 16.89
CA ILE A 127 -3.41 4.87 15.54
C ILE A 127 -4.38 5.43 14.49
N ILE A 128 -5.64 4.99 14.52
CA ILE A 128 -6.65 5.42 13.55
C ILE A 128 -6.97 6.91 13.71
N SER A 129 -7.32 7.34 14.93
CA SER A 129 -7.83 8.69 15.19
C SER A 129 -6.75 9.77 15.11
N LYS A 130 -5.50 9.45 15.49
CA LYS A 130 -4.40 10.43 15.50
C LYS A 130 -3.57 10.44 14.23
N VAL A 131 -3.44 9.28 13.56
CA VAL A 131 -2.56 9.16 12.38
C VAL A 131 -3.37 8.83 11.12
N VAL A 132 -3.95 7.62 11.00
CA VAL A 132 -4.51 7.14 9.73
C VAL A 132 -5.62 8.05 9.18
N SER A 133 -6.50 8.56 10.04
CA SER A 133 -7.57 9.48 9.63
C SER A 133 -7.09 10.87 9.19
N LYS A 134 -5.80 11.18 9.39
CA LYS A 134 -5.17 12.45 9.02
C LYS A 134 -4.35 12.36 7.74
N VAL A 135 -4.20 11.16 7.18
CA VAL A 135 -3.45 10.92 5.95
C VAL A 135 -4.37 11.17 4.75
N PRO A 136 -4.09 12.19 3.91
CA PRO A 136 -4.92 12.50 2.75
C PRO A 136 -4.70 11.50 1.60
N ASP A 137 -5.77 11.10 0.90
CA ASP A 137 -5.67 10.19 -0.27
C ASP A 137 -4.74 10.76 -1.36
N ALA A 138 -4.79 12.07 -1.58
CA ALA A 138 -3.95 12.76 -2.56
C ALA A 138 -2.45 12.70 -2.19
N GLN A 139 -2.13 12.72 -0.89
CA GLN A 139 -0.75 12.53 -0.42
C GLN A 139 -0.28 11.11 -0.73
N VAL A 140 -1.10 10.11 -0.42
CA VAL A 140 -0.76 8.71 -0.68
C VAL A 140 -0.47 8.49 -2.16
N ALA A 141 -1.36 8.96 -3.04
CA ALA A 141 -1.17 8.84 -4.48
C ALA A 141 0.13 9.50 -4.96
N SER A 142 0.43 10.71 -4.47
CA SER A 142 1.66 11.45 -4.80
C SER A 142 2.93 10.75 -4.29
N ASP A 143 2.91 10.23 -3.06
CA ASP A 143 4.05 9.51 -2.49
C ASP A 143 4.31 8.17 -3.19
N LEU A 144 3.26 7.49 -3.64
CA LEU A 144 3.38 6.28 -4.46
C LEU A 144 3.98 6.60 -5.83
N ASP A 145 3.54 7.66 -6.51
CA ASP A 145 4.16 8.11 -7.78
C ASP A 145 5.63 8.47 -7.60
N ALA A 146 5.96 9.17 -6.52
CA ALA A 146 7.33 9.49 -6.16
C ALA A 146 8.16 8.23 -5.87
N THR A 147 7.55 7.20 -5.26
CA THR A 147 8.19 5.89 -5.06
C THR A 147 8.47 5.18 -6.39
N VAL A 148 7.55 5.24 -7.37
CA VAL A 148 7.78 4.72 -8.73
C VAL A 148 8.94 5.46 -9.39
N ALA A 149 8.95 6.79 -9.34
CA ALA A 149 10.01 7.60 -9.93
C ALA A 149 11.38 7.32 -9.30
N TRP A 150 11.43 7.21 -7.96
CA TRP A 150 12.63 6.83 -7.23
C TRP A 150 13.11 5.42 -7.63
N ALA A 151 12.21 4.43 -7.66
CA ALA A 151 12.54 3.06 -8.04
C ALA A 151 13.14 3.02 -9.45
N LYS A 152 12.53 3.72 -10.42
CA LYS A 152 13.06 3.87 -11.78
C LYS A 152 14.47 4.50 -11.80
N GLY A 153 14.68 5.54 -10.98
CA GLY A 153 15.96 6.25 -10.85
C GLY A 153 17.11 5.37 -10.33
N THR A 154 16.82 4.26 -9.64
CA THR A 154 17.87 3.31 -9.20
C THR A 154 18.54 2.55 -10.36
N GLY A 155 17.90 2.52 -11.54
CA GLY A 155 18.31 1.68 -12.68
C GLY A 155 18.09 0.18 -12.47
N LYS A 156 17.51 -0.23 -11.33
CA LYS A 156 17.21 -1.63 -10.98
C LYS A 156 15.76 -2.02 -11.15
N ALA A 157 14.86 -1.05 -11.31
CA ALA A 157 13.42 -1.27 -11.42
C ALA A 157 12.94 -1.02 -12.87
N ASP A 158 12.22 -1.98 -13.44
CA ASP A 158 11.46 -1.83 -14.68
C ASP A 158 10.04 -1.39 -14.31
N THR A 159 9.79 -0.09 -14.38
CA THR A 159 8.49 0.49 -14.07
C THR A 159 7.52 0.45 -15.25
N ALA A 160 7.94 -0.06 -16.43
CA ALA A 160 6.98 -0.38 -17.50
C ALA A 160 6.18 -1.64 -17.15
N LYS A 161 6.69 -2.46 -16.23
CA LYS A 161 6.04 -3.61 -15.62
C LYS A 161 5.66 -3.32 -14.16
N LEU A 162 4.86 -2.28 -13.96
CA LEU A 162 4.46 -1.81 -12.63
C LEU A 162 3.22 -2.55 -12.11
N GLY A 163 3.35 -3.21 -10.97
CA GLY A 163 2.26 -3.73 -10.16
C GLY A 163 2.13 -3.01 -8.82
N VAL A 164 0.98 -3.18 -8.17
CA VAL A 164 0.75 -2.70 -6.80
C VAL A 164 -0.02 -3.74 -6.00
N THR A 165 0.38 -3.95 -4.75
CA THR A 165 -0.37 -4.78 -3.79
C THR A 165 -0.42 -4.07 -2.44
N GLY A 166 -1.44 -4.36 -1.64
CA GLY A 166 -1.62 -3.71 -0.36
C GLY A 166 -2.65 -4.41 0.51
N PHE A 167 -2.54 -4.19 1.82
CA PHE A 167 -3.26 -4.96 2.84
C PHE A 167 -4.05 -4.05 3.78
N CYS A 168 -5.27 -4.45 4.15
CA CYS A 168 -6.13 -3.68 5.06
C CYS A 168 -6.35 -2.25 4.55
N TRP A 169 -5.87 -1.23 5.26
CA TRP A 169 -5.87 0.16 4.80
C TRP A 169 -5.21 0.29 3.43
N GLY A 170 -4.04 -0.34 3.22
CA GLY A 170 -3.37 -0.37 1.93
C GLY A 170 -4.16 -1.09 0.84
N GLY A 171 -5.05 -2.02 1.19
CA GLY A 171 -5.95 -2.66 0.23
C GLY A 171 -6.97 -1.68 -0.36
N ARG A 172 -7.44 -0.70 0.42
CA ARG A 172 -8.25 0.42 -0.11
C ARG A 172 -7.42 1.28 -1.05
N GLU A 173 -6.21 1.64 -0.65
CA GLU A 173 -5.32 2.48 -1.46
C GLU A 173 -4.92 1.84 -2.78
N VAL A 174 -4.82 0.51 -2.85
CA VAL A 174 -4.58 -0.21 -4.11
C VAL A 174 -5.66 0.12 -5.15
N TRP A 175 -6.94 0.10 -4.78
CA TRP A 175 -8.04 0.43 -5.69
C TRP A 175 -7.95 1.88 -6.18
N LEU A 176 -7.68 2.81 -5.26
CA LEU A 176 -7.60 4.23 -5.57
C LEU A 176 -6.37 4.55 -6.44
N TYR A 177 -5.22 3.95 -6.11
CA TYR A 177 -3.98 4.16 -6.85
C TYR A 177 -4.05 3.55 -8.26
N ALA A 178 -4.70 2.40 -8.42
CA ALA A 178 -4.93 1.79 -9.73
C ALA A 178 -5.81 2.66 -10.65
N ALA A 179 -6.70 3.48 -10.08
CA ALA A 179 -7.48 4.47 -10.83
C ALA A 179 -6.71 5.78 -11.08
N HIS A 180 -5.76 6.11 -10.20
CA HIS A 180 -4.94 7.32 -10.27
C HIS A 180 -3.82 7.23 -11.32
N ASN A 181 -3.04 6.15 -11.30
CA ASN A 181 -1.85 6.01 -12.15
C ASN A 181 -2.12 5.04 -13.33
N PRO A 182 -2.18 5.54 -14.58
CA PRO A 182 -2.47 4.71 -15.76
C PRO A 182 -1.31 3.79 -16.19
N ASP A 183 -0.11 3.96 -15.63
CA ASP A 183 1.04 3.11 -15.93
C ASP A 183 1.01 1.78 -15.16
N VAL A 184 0.19 1.67 -14.11
CA VAL A 184 -0.01 0.43 -13.36
C VAL A 184 -0.62 -0.62 -14.29
N LYS A 185 0.05 -1.77 -14.41
CA LYS A 185 -0.37 -2.88 -15.27
C LYS A 185 -1.38 -3.79 -14.60
N ALA A 186 -1.19 -4.06 -13.31
CA ALA A 186 -2.13 -4.82 -12.50
C ALA A 186 -2.00 -4.47 -11.02
N ALA A 187 -3.09 -4.66 -10.29
CA ALA A 187 -3.18 -4.34 -8.88
C ALA A 187 -3.83 -5.48 -8.10
N VAL A 188 -3.43 -5.70 -6.85
CA VAL A 188 -4.01 -6.73 -5.98
C VAL A 188 -4.32 -6.17 -4.59
N ALA A 189 -5.61 -6.04 -4.28
CA ALA A 189 -6.11 -5.47 -3.04
C ALA A 189 -6.50 -6.58 -2.07
N TRP A 190 -5.86 -6.59 -0.89
CA TRP A 190 -6.16 -7.57 0.15
C TRP A 190 -7.02 -6.94 1.24
N TYR A 191 -8.25 -7.44 1.40
CA TYR A 191 -9.21 -7.06 2.44
C TYR A 191 -9.23 -5.54 2.71
N GLY A 192 -9.39 -4.76 1.64
CA GLY A 192 -9.43 -3.29 1.68
C GLY A 192 -10.85 -2.75 1.84
N PRO A 193 -11.13 -1.81 2.75
CA PRO A 193 -12.48 -1.25 2.89
C PRO A 193 -13.03 -0.70 1.57
N ILE A 194 -14.17 -1.22 1.13
CA ILE A 194 -14.82 -0.83 -0.14
C ILE A 194 -15.65 0.44 0.00
N LYS A 195 -16.20 0.68 1.19
CA LYS A 195 -17.11 1.79 1.47
C LYS A 195 -16.93 2.24 2.92
N ARG A 196 -16.59 3.51 3.11
CA ARG A 196 -16.52 4.20 4.41
C ARG A 196 -17.12 5.60 4.29
N PRO A 197 -17.52 6.24 5.40
CA PRO A 197 -17.88 7.65 5.37
C PRO A 197 -16.75 8.48 4.76
N ALA A 198 -17.07 9.23 3.71
CA ALA A 198 -16.12 10.13 3.08
C ALA A 198 -15.75 11.28 4.04
N THR A 199 -14.53 11.77 3.92
CA THR A 199 -14.04 12.96 4.63
C THR A 199 -13.33 13.89 3.65
N ASP A 200 -13.04 15.13 4.04
CA ASP A 200 -12.28 16.05 3.19
C ASP A 200 -10.89 15.50 2.80
N LEU A 201 -10.28 14.69 3.68
CA LEU A 201 -8.98 14.07 3.44
C LEU A 201 -9.08 12.76 2.64
N GLN A 202 -10.22 12.06 2.76
CA GLN A 202 -10.48 10.76 2.15
C GLN A 202 -11.84 10.80 1.44
N PRO A 203 -11.96 11.57 0.34
CA PRO A 203 -13.25 11.94 -0.22
C PRO A 203 -13.91 10.85 -1.06
N LYS A 204 -13.15 9.83 -1.48
CA LYS A 204 -13.63 8.76 -2.36
C LYS A 204 -13.39 7.39 -1.74
N ASN A 205 -14.24 6.44 -2.09
CA ASN A 205 -14.07 5.02 -1.80
C ASN A 205 -13.85 4.23 -3.09
N PRO A 206 -13.36 2.97 -3.00
CA PRO A 206 -13.25 2.08 -4.15
C PRO A 206 -14.54 1.97 -4.98
N ILE A 207 -15.70 1.91 -4.33
CA ILE A 207 -17.00 1.84 -5.03
C ILE A 207 -17.26 3.07 -5.93
N ASP A 208 -16.77 4.25 -5.55
CA ASP A 208 -16.99 5.50 -6.28
C ASP A 208 -16.15 5.59 -7.57
N ILE A 209 -15.09 4.78 -7.68
CA ILE A 209 -14.17 4.76 -8.82
C ILE A 209 -14.32 3.52 -9.70
N ALA A 210 -15.22 2.58 -9.36
CA ALA A 210 -15.39 1.31 -10.09
C ALA A 210 -15.61 1.53 -11.60
N GLY A 211 -16.40 2.54 -11.97
CA GLY A 211 -16.67 2.89 -13.38
C GLY A 211 -15.57 3.66 -14.10
N GLN A 212 -14.57 4.17 -13.37
CA GLN A 212 -13.44 4.93 -13.92
C GLN A 212 -12.17 4.09 -14.04
N LEU A 213 -12.14 2.97 -13.35
CA LEU A 213 -11.00 2.07 -13.29
C LEU A 213 -10.73 1.47 -14.68
N LYS A 214 -9.47 1.52 -15.11
CA LYS A 214 -9.00 0.91 -16.37
C LYS A 214 -7.98 -0.20 -16.11
N THR A 215 -7.21 -0.04 -15.04
CA THR A 215 -6.26 -1.03 -14.54
C THR A 215 -7.00 -2.24 -13.97
N PRO A 216 -6.63 -3.47 -14.34
CA PRO A 216 -7.22 -4.68 -13.77
C PRO A 216 -6.77 -4.87 -12.31
N VAL A 217 -7.74 -4.95 -11.41
CA VAL A 217 -7.52 -5.13 -9.97
C VAL A 217 -8.09 -6.49 -9.53
N LEU A 218 -7.32 -7.26 -8.79
CA LEU A 218 -7.79 -8.45 -8.09
C LEU A 218 -8.05 -8.11 -6.61
N GLY A 219 -9.29 -8.23 -6.17
CA GLY A 219 -9.68 -8.16 -4.76
C GLY A 219 -9.65 -9.53 -4.09
N LEU A 220 -9.01 -9.63 -2.92
CA LEU A 220 -8.95 -10.85 -2.10
C LEU A 220 -9.58 -10.55 -0.73
N TYR A 221 -10.82 -11.00 -0.54
CA TYR A 221 -11.67 -10.66 0.62
C TYR A 221 -12.07 -11.89 1.42
N GLY A 222 -12.37 -11.71 2.70
CA GLY A 222 -12.87 -12.76 3.58
C GLY A 222 -14.35 -12.58 3.91
N ALA A 223 -15.14 -13.65 3.85
CA ALA A 223 -16.57 -13.61 4.17
C ALA A 223 -16.87 -13.39 5.66
N ALA A 224 -15.91 -13.71 6.54
CA ALA A 224 -16.03 -13.52 8.00
C ALA A 224 -15.35 -12.22 8.47
N ASP A 225 -15.07 -11.28 7.56
CA ASP A 225 -14.51 -9.98 7.87
C ASP A 225 -15.57 -9.04 8.48
N ALA A 226 -15.52 -8.86 9.80
CA ALA A 226 -16.44 -7.97 10.51
C ALA A 226 -16.22 -6.48 10.20
N GLY A 227 -15.04 -6.11 9.68
CA GLY A 227 -14.70 -4.73 9.32
C GLY A 227 -15.09 -4.36 7.89
N ILE A 228 -15.41 -5.35 7.06
CA ILE A 228 -15.80 -5.19 5.66
C ILE A 228 -17.02 -6.08 5.39
N PRO A 229 -18.24 -5.57 5.62
CA PRO A 229 -19.46 -6.30 5.36
C PRO A 229 -19.54 -6.82 3.92
N VAL A 230 -19.88 -8.10 3.75
CA VAL A 230 -19.90 -8.79 2.43
C VAL A 230 -20.80 -8.08 1.42
N ASN A 231 -21.91 -7.48 1.86
CA ASN A 231 -22.79 -6.71 0.98
C ASN A 231 -22.07 -5.54 0.29
N THR A 232 -21.08 -4.90 0.95
CA THR A 232 -20.29 -3.84 0.29
C THR A 232 -19.37 -4.41 -0.79
N VAL A 233 -18.88 -5.63 -0.60
CA VAL A 233 -18.07 -6.34 -1.61
C VAL A 233 -18.94 -6.73 -2.81
N GLU A 234 -20.16 -7.22 -2.56
CA GLU A 234 -21.16 -7.53 -3.59
C GLU A 234 -21.57 -6.27 -4.37
N GLU A 235 -21.75 -5.13 -3.70
CA GLU A 235 -21.96 -3.82 -4.35
C GLU A 235 -20.82 -3.48 -5.32
N MET A 236 -19.56 -3.70 -4.92
CA MET A 236 -18.39 -3.47 -5.78
C MET A 236 -18.33 -4.44 -6.95
N GLN A 237 -18.59 -5.73 -6.74
CA GLN A 237 -18.67 -6.71 -7.82
C GLN A 237 -19.74 -6.32 -8.85
N ALA A 238 -20.91 -5.86 -8.39
CA ALA A 238 -21.98 -5.38 -9.26
C ALA A 238 -21.56 -4.11 -10.04
N ALA A 239 -20.92 -3.15 -9.39
CA ALA A 239 -20.44 -1.93 -10.03
C ALA A 239 -19.36 -2.19 -11.08
N LEU A 240 -18.38 -3.05 -10.78
CA LEU A 240 -17.33 -3.46 -11.73
C LEU A 240 -17.94 -4.17 -12.95
N LYS A 241 -18.90 -5.07 -12.72
CA LYS A 241 -19.62 -5.77 -13.80
C LYS A 241 -20.41 -4.80 -14.67
N ALA A 242 -21.12 -3.85 -14.07
CA ALA A 242 -21.88 -2.84 -14.80
C ALA A 242 -20.98 -1.92 -15.65
N ALA A 243 -19.74 -1.69 -15.19
CA ALA A 243 -18.74 -0.92 -15.92
C ALA A 243 -17.96 -1.73 -16.98
N HIS A 244 -18.23 -3.03 -17.14
CA HIS A 244 -17.44 -3.94 -17.97
C HIS A 244 -15.93 -3.89 -17.62
N ASN A 245 -15.61 -3.66 -16.35
CA ASN A 245 -14.24 -3.57 -15.89
C ASN A 245 -13.62 -4.98 -15.75
N PRO A 246 -12.35 -5.18 -16.13
CA PRO A 246 -11.68 -6.49 -16.06
C PRO A 246 -11.28 -6.93 -14.64
N SER A 247 -11.61 -6.17 -13.60
CA SER A 247 -11.29 -6.49 -12.21
C SER A 247 -12.16 -7.62 -11.68
N GLU A 248 -11.57 -8.41 -10.79
CA GLU A 248 -12.21 -9.54 -10.15
C GLU A 248 -12.15 -9.40 -8.63
N ILE A 249 -13.16 -9.89 -7.92
CA ILE A 249 -13.11 -10.00 -6.47
C ILE A 249 -13.43 -11.43 -6.06
N ILE A 250 -12.51 -12.03 -5.31
CA ILE A 250 -12.64 -13.35 -4.72
C ILE A 250 -12.96 -13.20 -3.24
N VAL A 251 -14.00 -13.89 -2.80
CA VAL A 251 -14.43 -13.92 -1.40
C VAL A 251 -14.18 -15.33 -0.84
N TYR A 252 -13.30 -15.42 0.16
CA TYR A 252 -12.98 -16.66 0.84
C TYR A 252 -13.99 -16.93 1.97
N PRO A 253 -14.68 -18.10 1.98
CA PRO A 253 -15.53 -18.51 3.10
C PRO A 253 -14.77 -18.57 4.43
N ASP A 254 -15.46 -18.32 5.55
CA ASP A 254 -14.96 -18.46 6.93
C ASP A 254 -13.61 -17.75 7.23
N THR A 255 -13.29 -16.75 6.43
CA THR A 255 -12.00 -16.07 6.43
C THR A 255 -12.15 -14.67 7.02
N PRO A 256 -11.43 -14.33 8.10
CA PRO A 256 -11.54 -13.04 8.76
C PRO A 256 -10.67 -11.97 8.06
N HIS A 257 -10.79 -10.72 8.54
CA HIS A 257 -9.86 -9.66 8.19
C HIS A 257 -8.41 -10.04 8.50
N GLY A 258 -7.44 -9.59 7.70
CA GLY A 258 -6.03 -9.84 8.00
C GLY A 258 -5.63 -11.31 7.85
N PHE A 259 -6.27 -12.07 6.98
CA PHE A 259 -6.03 -13.50 6.84
C PHE A 259 -4.67 -13.86 6.25
N ASN A 260 -3.96 -12.91 5.62
CA ASN A 260 -2.58 -13.07 5.14
C ASN A 260 -1.53 -12.66 6.19
N ALA A 261 -1.94 -12.03 7.29
CA ALA A 261 -1.04 -11.60 8.36
C ALA A 261 -0.61 -12.81 9.20
N ASP A 262 0.43 -13.50 8.75
CA ASP A 262 0.99 -14.74 9.32
C ASP A 262 1.43 -14.64 10.79
N TYR A 263 1.57 -13.42 11.30
CA TYR A 263 1.91 -13.10 12.68
C TYR A 263 0.70 -12.94 13.62
N ARG A 264 -0.54 -13.09 13.12
CA ARG A 264 -1.78 -12.85 13.87
C ARG A 264 -2.66 -14.10 13.98
N PRO A 265 -3.55 -14.18 15.00
CA PRO A 265 -4.58 -15.23 15.08
C PRO A 265 -5.58 -15.24 13.90
N SER A 266 -5.68 -14.12 13.18
CA SER A 266 -6.51 -14.00 11.97
C SER A 266 -5.97 -14.79 10.79
N TYR A 267 -4.69 -15.21 10.82
CA TYR A 267 -4.06 -15.93 9.73
C TYR A 267 -4.88 -17.16 9.30
N ARG A 268 -5.04 -17.33 8.00
CA ARG A 268 -5.66 -18.50 7.39
C ARG A 268 -4.69 -19.04 6.34
N PRO A 269 -3.85 -20.04 6.67
CA PRO A 269 -2.71 -20.43 5.82
C PRO A 269 -3.12 -20.85 4.41
N ASP A 270 -4.20 -21.61 4.28
CA ASP A 270 -4.66 -22.10 2.97
C ASP A 270 -5.16 -20.96 2.08
N GLN A 271 -5.95 -20.04 2.64
CA GLN A 271 -6.48 -18.88 1.92
C GLN A 271 -5.40 -17.83 1.64
N ALA A 272 -4.46 -17.63 2.55
CA ALA A 272 -3.29 -16.78 2.33
C ALA A 272 -2.42 -17.34 1.19
N LYS A 273 -2.18 -18.65 1.18
CA LYS A 273 -1.43 -19.33 0.12
C LYS A 273 -2.15 -19.24 -1.23
N ASP A 274 -3.43 -19.53 -1.28
CA ASP A 274 -4.22 -19.42 -2.51
C ASP A 274 -4.25 -17.98 -3.03
N GLY A 275 -4.55 -17.01 -2.15
CA GLY A 275 -4.49 -15.58 -2.47
C GLY A 275 -3.13 -15.15 -3.01
N TRP A 276 -2.04 -15.63 -2.42
CA TRP A 276 -0.68 -15.31 -2.85
C TRP A 276 -0.35 -15.91 -4.22
N SER A 277 -0.82 -17.13 -4.49
CA SER A 277 -0.73 -17.75 -5.81
C SER A 277 -1.54 -17.00 -6.86
N LYS A 278 -2.76 -16.53 -6.53
CA LYS A 278 -3.58 -15.73 -7.45
C LYS A 278 -3.00 -14.36 -7.72
N MET A 279 -2.41 -13.70 -6.71
CA MET A 279 -1.69 -12.44 -6.90
C MET A 279 -0.56 -12.60 -7.94
N GLN A 280 0.25 -13.65 -7.82
CA GLN A 280 1.32 -13.94 -8.77
C GLN A 280 0.77 -14.23 -10.18
N ALA A 281 -0.31 -15.02 -10.28
CA ALA A 281 -0.96 -15.31 -11.55
C ALA A 281 -1.52 -14.05 -12.20
N TRP A 282 -2.15 -13.16 -11.43
CA TRP A 282 -2.69 -11.89 -11.88
C TRP A 282 -1.60 -10.96 -12.42
N PHE A 283 -0.51 -10.81 -11.68
CA PHE A 283 0.66 -10.04 -12.13
C PHE A 283 1.23 -10.58 -13.44
N LYS A 284 1.38 -11.90 -13.58
CA LYS A 284 1.84 -12.51 -14.84
C LYS A 284 0.86 -12.28 -15.99
N GLN A 285 -0.44 -12.50 -15.76
CA GLN A 285 -1.48 -12.36 -16.78
C GLN A 285 -1.55 -10.94 -17.35
N HIS A 286 -1.32 -9.93 -16.52
CA HIS A 286 -1.48 -8.53 -16.88
C HIS A 286 -0.15 -7.80 -17.17
N GLY A 287 0.96 -8.53 -17.32
CA GLY A 287 2.22 -7.96 -17.80
C GLY A 287 3.08 -7.27 -16.75
N VAL A 288 2.86 -7.58 -15.47
CA VAL A 288 3.79 -7.22 -14.39
C VAL A 288 4.95 -8.22 -14.33
N ALA A 289 4.78 -9.48 -14.70
CA ALA A 289 5.87 -10.47 -14.77
C ALA A 289 6.13 -10.93 -16.20
#